data_AF-A0A7S1ZKB1-F1
#
_entry.id   AF-A0A7S1ZKB1-F1
#
_cell.length_a   1.000
_cell.length_b   1.000
_cell.length_c   1.000
_cell.angle_alpha   90.00
_cell.angle_beta   90.00
_cell.angle_gamma   90.00
#
_symmetry.space_group_name_H-M   'P 1'
#
loop_
_entity.id
_entity.type
_entity.pdbx_description
1 polymer ?
#
loop_
_entity_poly.entity_id
_entity_poly.type
_entity_poly.pdbx_seq_one_letter_code
_entity_poly.pdbx_strand_id
1 'polypeptide(L)'
;FHYPASVDESSRAGDPGKKIESSLDRGVAPSFPIGEGRVIRGLDDGMVGLCKGAEASIVIPPHLAYGDSGNPPHVPGGVTLRYDVEILDVQPPVPNDFIKIDANRDGKVSREEAEDYFESIGRPVRLDELWEAEDKDKDGYISWEEFSGPKGRGPPPPPPGKGGQKAGGGGGGGGWQGIRCGDVCACW
;
A
#
# COMPACT_ATOMS: atom_id res chain seq x y z
N PHE A 1 -1.54 9.55 9.44
CA PHE A 1 -1.09 9.21 10.82
C PHE A 1 0.00 10.17 11.24
N HIS A 2 0.14 10.41 12.54
CA HIS A 2 1.32 11.08 13.09
C HIS A 2 2.37 10.05 13.54
N TYR A 3 3.62 10.47 13.53
CA TYR A 3 4.74 9.72 14.05
C TYR A 3 5.89 10.66 14.45
N PRO A 4 6.67 10.27 15.46
CA PRO A 4 8.12 10.37 15.40
C PRO A 4 8.79 9.01 15.12
N ALA A 5 9.94 9.07 14.46
CA ALA A 5 10.84 7.95 14.22
C ALA A 5 12.18 8.19 14.92
N SER A 6 12.73 7.15 15.54
CA SER A 6 14.01 7.19 16.24
C SER A 6 14.79 5.90 16.03
N VAL A 7 16.09 5.91 16.38
CA VAL A 7 16.87 4.67 16.50
C VAL A 7 16.39 3.91 17.74
N ASP A 8 15.96 2.67 17.56
CA ASP A 8 15.45 1.83 18.65
C ASP A 8 16.56 1.43 19.64
N GLU A 9 16.20 1.21 20.90
CA GLU A 9 17.13 0.78 21.97
C GLU A 9 17.79 -0.58 21.65
N SER A 10 17.13 -1.45 20.88
CA SER A 10 17.69 -2.73 20.44
C SER A 10 18.67 -2.61 19.27
N SER A 11 18.81 -1.42 18.67
CA SER A 11 19.67 -1.21 17.52
C SER A 11 21.15 -1.42 17.86
N ARG A 12 21.85 -2.18 17.03
CA ARG A 12 23.31 -2.40 17.15
C ARG A 12 24.13 -1.32 16.45
N ALA A 13 23.48 -0.46 15.69
CA ALA A 13 24.09 0.65 14.95
C ALA A 13 23.35 1.96 15.23
N GLY A 14 24.05 3.08 15.08
CA GLY A 14 23.52 4.41 15.41
C GLY A 14 23.47 4.69 16.91
N ASP A 15 22.97 5.87 17.26
CA ASP A 15 22.83 6.32 18.65
C ASP A 15 21.38 6.02 19.12
N PRO A 16 21.16 5.12 20.11
CA PRO A 16 19.82 4.83 20.62
C PRO A 16 19.04 6.08 21.04
N GLY A 17 17.74 6.11 20.76
CA GLY A 17 16.85 7.23 21.04
C GLY A 17 17.06 8.45 20.14
N LYS A 18 18.05 8.44 19.24
CA LYS A 18 18.26 9.54 18.30
C LYS A 18 17.07 9.69 17.37
N LYS A 19 16.45 10.86 17.40
CA LYS A 19 15.37 11.24 16.47
C LYS A 19 15.89 11.24 15.03
N ILE A 20 15.16 10.55 14.15
CA ILE A 20 15.43 10.48 12.72
C ILE A 20 14.52 11.46 11.97
N GLU A 21 13.22 11.35 12.18
CA GLU A 21 12.21 12.18 11.52
C GLU A 21 10.93 12.24 12.35
N SER A 22 10.08 13.23 12.08
CA SER A 22 8.72 13.27 12.61
C SER A 22 7.78 13.93 11.62
N SER A 23 6.56 13.41 11.53
CA SER A 23 5.48 14.07 10.79
C SER A 23 5.14 15.46 11.32
N LEU A 24 5.32 15.70 12.63
CA LEU A 24 5.03 16.98 13.27
C LEU A 24 6.05 18.05 12.85
N ASP A 25 7.32 17.67 12.69
CA ASP A 25 8.37 18.57 12.19
C ASP A 25 8.09 19.04 10.76
N ARG A 26 7.40 18.19 9.97
CA ARG A 26 7.00 18.49 8.59
C ARG A 26 5.68 19.28 8.50
N GLY A 27 4.95 19.41 9.61
CA GLY A 27 3.64 20.07 9.65
C GLY A 27 2.54 19.35 8.87
N VAL A 28 2.79 18.15 8.34
CA VAL A 28 1.82 17.38 7.54
C VAL A 28 1.86 15.90 7.91
N ALA A 29 0.68 15.35 8.20
CA ALA A 29 0.50 13.92 8.40
C ALA A 29 0.45 13.21 7.04
N PRO A 30 1.29 12.19 6.79
CA PRO A 30 1.17 11.40 5.57
C PRO A 30 -0.15 10.61 5.55
N SER A 31 -0.65 10.42 4.33
CA SER A 31 -1.81 9.59 4.00
C SER A 31 -1.51 8.80 2.74
N PHE A 32 -1.56 7.47 2.84
CA PHE A 32 -1.29 6.56 1.73
C PHE A 32 -2.05 5.23 1.92
N PRO A 33 -2.29 4.47 0.84
CA PRO A 33 -2.81 3.11 0.95
C PRO A 33 -1.79 2.18 1.61
N ILE A 34 -2.25 1.38 2.57
CA ILE A 34 -1.46 0.34 3.26
C ILE A 34 -1.41 -0.91 2.36
N GLY A 35 -0.27 -1.59 2.34
CA GLY A 35 -0.04 -2.83 1.59
C GLY A 35 0.38 -2.61 0.12
N GLU A 36 0.57 -1.36 -0.30
CA GLU A 36 1.00 -1.00 -1.66
C GLU A 36 2.50 -0.67 -1.76
N GLY A 37 3.28 -0.85 -0.69
CA GLY A 37 4.71 -0.56 -0.69
C GLY A 37 5.04 0.92 -0.86
N ARG A 38 4.16 1.81 -0.40
CA ARG A 38 4.35 3.27 -0.46
C ARG A 38 5.33 3.79 0.60
N VAL A 39 5.60 2.98 1.62
CA VAL A 39 6.57 3.24 2.68
C VAL A 39 7.48 2.03 2.87
N ILE A 40 8.46 2.14 3.78
CA ILE A 40 9.29 1.00 4.14
C ILE A 40 8.43 -0.19 4.59
N ARG A 41 8.83 -1.38 4.18
CA ARG A 41 8.04 -2.60 4.33
C ARG A 41 7.58 -2.84 5.77
N GLY A 42 8.45 -2.66 6.75
CA GLY A 42 8.09 -2.90 8.15
C GLY A 42 7.05 -1.92 8.70
N LEU A 43 6.97 -0.71 8.15
CA LEU A 43 5.93 0.24 8.53
C LEU A 43 4.62 -0.11 7.83
N ASP A 44 4.68 -0.49 6.54
CA ASP A 44 3.52 -0.91 5.76
C ASP A 44 2.84 -2.13 6.40
N ASP A 45 3.62 -3.17 6.71
CA ASP A 45 3.15 -4.37 7.40
C ASP A 45 2.71 -4.07 8.84
N GLY A 46 3.45 -3.21 9.56
CA GLY A 46 3.23 -2.91 10.98
C GLY A 46 1.98 -2.06 11.26
N MET A 47 1.43 -1.38 10.26
CA MET A 47 0.18 -0.61 10.41
C MET A 47 -1.08 -1.40 10.05
N VAL A 48 -0.94 -2.62 9.52
CA VAL A 48 -2.09 -3.47 9.18
C VAL A 48 -2.91 -3.76 10.43
N GLY A 49 -4.22 -3.52 10.36
CA GLY A 49 -5.16 -3.76 11.46
C GLY A 49 -5.26 -2.65 12.51
N LEU A 50 -4.51 -1.55 12.36
CA LEU A 50 -4.66 -0.39 13.23
C LEU A 50 -5.92 0.42 12.86
N CYS A 51 -6.73 0.75 13.86
CA CYS A 51 -7.94 1.56 13.69
C CYS A 51 -7.62 3.06 13.81
N LYS A 52 -8.57 3.90 13.39
CA LYS A 52 -8.56 5.32 13.73
C LYS A 52 -8.47 5.51 15.25
N GLY A 53 -7.57 6.38 15.69
CA GLY A 53 -7.26 6.66 17.08
C GLY A 53 -6.26 5.69 17.72
N ALA A 54 -5.82 4.65 17.01
CA ALA A 54 -4.84 3.71 17.54
C ALA A 54 -3.45 4.38 17.67
N GLU A 55 -2.79 4.09 18.79
CA GLU A 55 -1.38 4.40 19.02
C GLU A 55 -0.58 3.10 19.08
N ALA A 56 0.53 3.02 18.35
CA ALA A 56 1.36 1.81 18.29
C ALA A 56 2.85 2.14 18.18
N SER A 57 3.68 1.33 18.83
CA SER A 57 5.14 1.36 18.63
C SER A 57 5.56 0.23 17.70
N ILE A 58 6.06 0.58 16.52
CA ILE A 58 6.51 -0.35 15.49
C ILE A 58 8.04 -0.34 15.44
N VAL A 59 8.66 -1.46 15.81
CA VAL A 59 10.12 -1.66 15.76
C VAL A 59 10.48 -2.40 14.48
N ILE A 60 11.29 -1.77 13.65
CA ILE A 60 11.59 -2.20 12.28
C ILE A 60 13.08 -2.49 12.14
N PRO A 61 13.47 -3.76 11.96
CA PRO A 61 14.87 -4.12 11.72
C PRO A 61 15.37 -3.58 10.36
N PRO A 62 16.69 -3.44 10.17
CA PRO A 62 17.24 -2.77 8.99
C PRO A 62 16.76 -3.35 7.66
N HIS A 63 16.65 -4.68 7.56
CA HIS A 63 16.22 -5.37 6.33
C HIS A 63 14.75 -5.13 5.93
N LEU A 64 13.92 -4.60 6.85
CA LEU A 64 12.54 -4.16 6.57
C LEU A 64 12.44 -2.61 6.48
N ALA A 65 13.56 -1.92 6.63
CA ALA A 65 13.70 -0.46 6.53
C ALA A 65 14.68 -0.09 5.40
N TYR A 66 15.82 0.51 5.73
CA TYR A 66 16.80 1.06 4.77
C TYR A 66 18.06 0.19 4.60
N GLY A 67 18.08 -1.01 5.17
CA GLY A 67 19.19 -1.95 5.09
C GLY A 67 20.51 -1.41 5.64
N ASP A 68 21.61 -2.04 5.23
CA ASP A 68 22.97 -1.66 5.64
C ASP A 68 23.44 -0.35 5.01
N SER A 69 22.81 0.08 3.92
CA SER A 69 23.14 1.34 3.24
C SER A 69 22.51 2.56 3.92
N GLY A 70 21.39 2.38 4.62
CA GLY A 70 20.66 3.48 5.23
C GLY A 70 20.05 4.41 4.18
N ASN A 71 19.78 5.65 4.58
CA ASN A 71 19.37 6.75 3.70
C ASN A 71 20.12 8.02 4.09
N PRO A 72 21.40 8.14 3.69
CA PRO A 72 22.23 9.27 4.06
C PRO A 72 21.69 10.61 3.55
N PRO A 73 21.88 11.71 4.29
CA PRO A 73 22.58 11.80 5.58
C PRO A 73 21.68 11.48 6.80
N HIS A 74 20.40 11.18 6.60
CA HIS A 74 19.39 11.19 7.66
C HIS A 74 19.26 9.87 8.43
N VAL A 75 19.34 8.74 7.72
CA VAL A 75 19.24 7.41 8.32
C VAL A 75 20.58 6.70 8.16
N PRO A 76 21.30 6.41 9.26
CA PRO A 76 22.52 5.62 9.18
C PRO A 76 22.22 4.19 8.70
N GLY A 77 23.20 3.55 8.08
CA GLY A 77 23.10 2.15 7.68
C GLY A 77 22.99 1.20 8.88
N GLY A 78 22.19 0.13 8.73
CA GLY A 78 22.11 -0.96 9.69
C GLY A 78 21.35 -0.64 10.98
N VAL A 79 20.67 0.50 11.07
CA VAL A 79 19.90 0.88 12.26
C VAL A 79 18.54 0.17 12.33
N THR A 80 18.16 -0.26 13.53
CA THR A 80 16.77 -0.63 13.82
C THR A 80 15.99 0.63 14.14
N LEU A 81 14.87 0.83 13.47
CA LEU A 81 14.03 2.01 13.65
C LEU A 81 12.87 1.71 14.59
N ARG A 82 12.47 2.72 15.36
CA ARG A 82 11.23 2.73 16.12
C ARG A 82 10.34 3.84 15.61
N TYR A 83 9.13 3.49 15.20
CA TYR A 83 8.06 4.43 14.86
C TYR A 83 6.99 4.37 15.95
N ASP A 84 6.75 5.48 16.64
CA ASP A 84 5.60 5.62 17.53
C ASP A 84 4.48 6.30 16.73
N VAL A 85 3.53 5.52 16.22
CA VAL A 85 2.50 6.01 15.29
C VAL A 85 1.17 6.31 16.01
N GLU A 86 0.47 7.32 15.54
CA GLU A 86 -0.89 7.68 15.93
C GLU A 86 -1.78 7.76 14.67
N ILE A 87 -2.78 6.90 14.56
CA ILE A 87 -3.64 6.82 13.38
C ILE A 87 -4.75 7.86 13.44
N LEU A 88 -4.57 8.97 12.72
CA LEU A 88 -5.55 10.05 12.68
C LEU A 88 -6.87 9.67 11.99
N ASP A 89 -6.80 8.86 10.94
CA ASP A 89 -7.95 8.48 10.13
C ASP A 89 -7.64 7.23 9.30
N VAL A 90 -8.69 6.45 9.02
CA VAL A 90 -8.64 5.28 8.13
C VAL A 90 -9.79 5.40 7.15
N GLN A 91 -9.48 5.34 5.86
CA GLN A 91 -10.46 5.41 4.78
C GLN A 91 -10.59 4.04 4.13
N PRO A 92 -11.80 3.57 3.81
CA PRO A 92 -11.97 2.33 3.06
C PRO A 92 -11.23 2.44 1.72
N PRO A 93 -10.80 1.31 1.14
CA PRO A 93 -10.26 1.31 -0.21
C PRO A 93 -11.32 1.92 -1.15
N VAL A 94 -10.92 2.95 -1.91
CA VAL A 94 -11.77 3.49 -2.97
C VAL A 94 -11.95 2.37 -3.99
N PRO A 95 -13.19 1.96 -4.33
CA PRO A 95 -13.40 0.92 -5.31
C PRO A 95 -12.67 1.24 -6.61
N ASN A 96 -11.98 0.24 -7.14
CA ASN A 96 -11.35 0.29 -8.45
C ASN A 96 -11.94 -0.83 -9.30
N ASP A 97 -13.07 -0.54 -9.93
CA ASP A 97 -13.76 -1.46 -10.82
C ASP A 97 -12.96 -1.66 -12.11
N PHE A 98 -12.18 -0.67 -12.55
CA PHE A 98 -11.26 -0.81 -13.69
C PHE A 98 -10.32 -2.00 -13.52
N ILE A 99 -9.68 -2.15 -12.35
CA ILE A 99 -8.79 -3.30 -12.06
C ILE A 99 -9.54 -4.63 -12.04
N LYS A 100 -10.82 -4.64 -11.68
CA LYS A 100 -11.62 -5.88 -11.66
C LYS A 100 -12.02 -6.30 -13.07
N ILE A 101 -12.22 -5.33 -13.96
CA ILE A 101 -12.62 -5.55 -15.34
C ILE A 101 -11.38 -5.88 -16.20
N ASP A 102 -10.29 -5.13 -16.07
CA ASP A 102 -8.99 -5.39 -16.73
C ASP A 102 -8.33 -6.66 -16.16
N ALA A 103 -8.86 -7.81 -16.56
CA ALA A 103 -8.47 -9.13 -16.07
C ALA A 103 -7.05 -9.49 -16.53
N ASN A 104 -6.67 -9.07 -17.73
CA ASN A 104 -5.36 -9.36 -18.30
C ASN A 104 -4.26 -8.39 -17.82
N ARG A 105 -4.64 -7.27 -17.19
CA ARG A 105 -3.78 -6.20 -16.64
C ARG A 105 -2.95 -5.50 -17.70
N ASP A 106 -3.49 -5.30 -18.89
CA ASP A 106 -2.85 -4.58 -19.99
C ASP A 106 -3.11 -3.06 -19.93
N GLY A 107 -3.89 -2.60 -18.94
CA GLY A 107 -4.15 -1.19 -18.67
C GLY A 107 -5.31 -0.62 -19.48
N LYS A 108 -6.12 -1.46 -20.12
CA LYS A 108 -7.31 -1.09 -20.88
C LYS A 108 -8.36 -2.17 -20.74
N VAL A 109 -9.62 -1.80 -20.93
CA VAL A 109 -10.76 -2.72 -20.82
C VAL A 109 -11.22 -3.11 -22.22
N SER A 110 -11.21 -4.41 -22.51
CA SER A 110 -11.81 -5.00 -23.72
C SER A 110 -13.31 -5.26 -23.54
N ARG A 111 -14.02 -5.48 -24.66
CA ARG A 111 -15.45 -5.80 -24.65
C ARG A 111 -15.72 -7.09 -23.91
N GLU A 112 -14.89 -8.09 -24.14
CA GLU A 112 -14.96 -9.41 -23.53
C GLU A 112 -14.80 -9.31 -22.00
N GLU A 113 -13.81 -8.54 -21.55
CA GLU A 113 -13.59 -8.29 -20.11
C GLU A 113 -14.76 -7.58 -19.43
N ALA A 114 -15.32 -6.56 -20.09
CA ALA A 114 -16.50 -5.88 -19.58
C ALA A 114 -17.72 -6.82 -19.52
N GLU A 115 -17.95 -7.61 -20.57
CA GLU A 115 -19.03 -8.60 -20.63
C GLU A 115 -18.94 -9.61 -19.48
N ASP A 116 -17.77 -10.25 -19.34
CA ASP A 116 -17.49 -11.22 -18.28
C ASP A 116 -17.71 -10.61 -16.88
N TYR A 117 -17.24 -9.39 -16.66
CA TYR A 117 -17.42 -8.70 -15.39
C TYR A 117 -18.90 -8.42 -15.09
N PHE A 118 -19.63 -7.85 -16.06
CA PHE A 118 -21.04 -7.48 -15.88
C PHE A 118 -21.95 -8.70 -15.73
N GLU A 119 -21.67 -9.79 -16.45
CA GLU A 119 -22.34 -11.08 -16.25
C GLU A 119 -22.04 -11.66 -14.86
N SER A 120 -20.78 -11.60 -14.40
CA SER A 120 -20.39 -12.12 -13.07
C SER A 120 -21.12 -11.45 -11.91
N ILE A 121 -21.50 -10.17 -12.06
CA ILE A 121 -22.27 -9.42 -11.05
C ILE A 121 -23.79 -9.45 -11.31
N GLY A 122 -24.26 -10.23 -12.28
CA GLY A 122 -25.68 -10.40 -12.61
C GLY A 122 -26.36 -9.15 -13.16
N ARG A 123 -25.60 -8.23 -13.76
CA ARG A 123 -26.13 -6.99 -14.34
C ARG A 123 -25.97 -7.04 -15.86
N PRO A 124 -27.02 -7.35 -16.63
CA PRO A 124 -26.93 -7.24 -18.08
C PRO A 124 -26.74 -5.76 -18.46
N VAL A 125 -25.59 -5.42 -19.05
CA VAL A 125 -25.28 -4.08 -19.56
C VAL A 125 -25.34 -4.10 -21.08
N ARG A 126 -25.93 -3.05 -21.66
CA ARG A 126 -25.90 -2.81 -23.10
C ARG A 126 -24.49 -2.33 -23.46
N LEU A 127 -23.59 -3.25 -23.80
CA LEU A 127 -22.18 -2.97 -24.10
C LEU A 127 -22.00 -1.93 -25.21
N ASP A 128 -22.86 -1.93 -26.23
CA ASP A 128 -22.78 -0.95 -27.31
C ASP A 128 -22.99 0.49 -26.81
N GLU A 129 -23.96 0.71 -25.92
CA GLU A 129 -24.22 2.02 -25.33
C GLU A 129 -23.09 2.45 -24.40
N LEU A 130 -22.46 1.49 -23.70
CA LEU A 130 -21.29 1.75 -22.86
C LEU A 130 -20.08 2.17 -23.71
N TRP A 131 -19.77 1.45 -24.78
CA TRP A 131 -18.64 1.79 -25.66
C TRP A 131 -18.86 3.14 -26.34
N GLU A 132 -20.06 3.44 -26.84
CA GLU A 132 -20.32 4.77 -27.42
C GLU A 132 -20.14 5.92 -26.41
N ALA A 133 -20.42 5.65 -25.12
CA ALA A 133 -20.26 6.62 -24.06
C ALA A 133 -18.80 6.78 -23.61
N GLU A 134 -18.03 5.71 -23.55
CA GLU A 134 -16.72 5.67 -22.88
C GLU A 134 -15.53 5.68 -23.87
N ASP A 135 -15.59 4.96 -24.99
CA ASP A 135 -14.52 4.86 -26.01
C ASP A 135 -14.49 6.16 -26.85
N LYS A 136 -13.74 7.16 -26.38
CA LYS A 136 -13.67 8.51 -26.96
C LYS A 136 -12.74 8.56 -28.15
N ASP A 137 -11.66 7.82 -28.11
CA ASP A 137 -10.68 7.77 -29.19
C ASP A 137 -11.03 6.73 -30.28
N LYS A 138 -12.03 5.88 -30.03
CA LYS A 138 -12.57 4.85 -30.95
C LYS A 138 -11.55 3.78 -31.29
N ASP A 139 -10.66 3.47 -30.36
CA ASP A 139 -9.67 2.41 -30.53
C ASP A 139 -10.23 1.00 -30.23
N GLY A 140 -11.48 0.94 -29.75
CA GLY A 140 -12.20 -0.29 -29.43
C GLY A 140 -11.98 -0.79 -28.00
N TYR A 141 -11.23 -0.06 -27.18
CA TYR A 141 -11.00 -0.33 -25.77
C TYR A 141 -11.50 0.83 -24.92
N ILE A 142 -11.60 0.63 -23.61
CA ILE A 142 -11.81 1.72 -22.65
C ILE A 142 -10.53 1.84 -21.84
N SER A 143 -9.76 2.91 -22.07
CA SER A 143 -8.57 3.25 -21.30
C SER A 143 -8.92 3.69 -19.86
N TRP A 144 -7.90 3.75 -18.99
CA TRP A 144 -8.09 4.26 -17.63
C TRP A 144 -8.57 5.73 -17.64
N GLU A 145 -8.11 6.52 -18.60
CA GLU A 145 -8.51 7.92 -18.79
C GLU A 145 -10.00 8.03 -19.16
N GLU A 146 -10.47 7.16 -20.05
CA GLU A 146 -11.84 7.14 -20.56
C GLU A 146 -12.85 6.62 -19.55
N PHE A 147 -12.47 5.60 -18.78
CA PHE A 147 -13.36 4.96 -17.82
C PHE A 147 -13.94 5.96 -16.80
N SER A 148 -15.27 6.04 -16.75
CA SER A 148 -16.03 6.95 -15.88
C SER A 148 -16.47 6.33 -14.55
N GLY A 149 -16.29 5.01 -14.38
CA GLY A 149 -16.63 4.29 -13.16
C GLY A 149 -15.64 4.52 -11.99
N PRO A 150 -15.84 3.82 -10.86
CA PRO A 150 -14.91 3.87 -9.73
C PRO A 150 -13.51 3.36 -10.15
N LYS A 151 -12.51 4.25 -10.25
CA LYS A 151 -11.16 3.92 -10.74
C LYS A 151 -10.03 4.17 -9.75
N GLY A 152 -10.35 4.13 -8.46
CA GLY A 152 -9.38 4.39 -7.39
C GLY A 152 -8.82 5.81 -7.40
N ARG A 153 -7.65 6.00 -6.78
CA ARG A 153 -6.98 7.31 -6.62
C ARG A 153 -5.97 7.65 -7.73
N GLY A 154 -5.75 6.73 -8.67
CA GLY A 154 -4.79 6.90 -9.76
C GLY A 154 -4.76 5.66 -10.66
N PRO A 155 -4.07 5.75 -11.80
CA PRO A 155 -3.94 4.63 -12.73
C PRO A 155 -3.28 3.43 -12.04
N PRO A 156 -3.71 2.20 -12.36
CA PRO A 156 -3.07 1.01 -11.83
C PRO A 156 -1.58 1.01 -12.18
N PRO A 157 -0.72 0.53 -11.26
CA PRO A 157 0.70 0.35 -11.58
C PRO A 157 0.83 -0.61 -12.77
N PRO A 158 1.81 -0.40 -13.67
CA PRO A 158 2.03 -1.31 -14.79
C PRO A 158 2.29 -2.73 -14.25
N PRO A 159 1.87 -3.78 -14.99
CA PRO A 159 2.10 -5.16 -14.56
C PRO A 159 3.59 -5.35 -14.28
N PRO A 160 3.96 -6.07 -13.19
CA PRO A 160 5.36 -6.38 -12.96
C PRO A 160 5.90 -7.10 -14.18
N GLY A 161 6.86 -6.49 -14.88
CA GLY A 161 7.55 -7.12 -16.00
C GLY A 161 8.00 -8.50 -15.56
N LYS A 162 7.82 -9.54 -16.40
CA LYS A 162 8.12 -10.94 -16.08
C LYS A 162 9.60 -11.11 -15.71
N GLY A 163 9.95 -10.80 -14.46
CA GLY A 163 11.23 -11.06 -13.82
C GLY A 163 11.12 -12.42 -13.16
N GLY A 164 11.96 -13.36 -13.61
CA GLY A 164 11.95 -14.74 -13.17
C GLY A 164 11.97 -14.88 -11.65
N GLN A 165 10.93 -15.56 -11.13
CA GLN A 165 10.92 -16.09 -9.77
C GLN A 165 12.11 -17.05 -9.60
N LYS A 166 13.03 -16.73 -8.69
CA LYS A 166 13.73 -17.76 -7.93
C LYS A 166 13.08 -17.85 -6.56
N ALA A 167 12.32 -18.93 -6.37
CA ALA A 167 11.91 -19.41 -5.07
C ALA A 167 13.17 -19.72 -4.24
N GLY A 168 13.33 -19.04 -3.11
CA GLY A 168 14.28 -19.38 -2.06
C GLY A 168 13.52 -19.43 -0.75
N GLY A 169 13.17 -20.64 -0.33
CA GLY A 169 12.50 -20.91 0.94
C GLY A 169 13.43 -20.68 2.14
N GLY A 170 12.82 -20.41 3.29
CA GLY A 170 13.51 -20.32 4.57
C GLY A 170 12.56 -19.87 5.66
N GLY A 171 11.94 -20.83 6.35
CA GLY A 171 11.09 -20.58 7.51
C GLY A 171 11.89 -20.01 8.70
N GLY A 172 11.18 -19.24 9.52
CA GLY A 172 11.70 -18.72 10.78
C GLY A 172 10.58 -18.00 11.52
N GLY A 173 9.87 -18.75 12.37
CA GLY A 173 8.89 -18.17 13.29
C GLY A 173 9.59 -17.27 14.29
N GLY A 174 9.35 -15.96 14.18
CA GLY A 174 9.70 -14.96 15.19
C GLY A 174 8.41 -14.35 15.72
N GLY A 175 8.07 -14.67 16.96
CA GLY A 175 6.89 -14.13 17.63
C GLY A 175 7.03 -12.62 17.83
N TRP A 176 6.06 -11.86 17.32
CA TRP A 176 5.89 -10.44 17.60
C TRP A 176 5.38 -10.27 19.02
N GLN A 177 6.28 -10.19 20.00
CA GLN A 177 5.94 -9.80 21.37
C GLN A 177 5.97 -8.27 21.45
N GLY A 178 4.81 -7.65 21.62
CA GLY A 178 4.73 -6.20 21.85
C GLY A 178 3.41 -5.52 21.52
N ILE A 179 2.45 -6.19 20.89
CA ILE A 179 1.12 -5.61 20.66
C ILE A 179 0.36 -5.66 21.99
N ARG A 180 0.19 -4.51 22.66
CA ARG A 180 -0.84 -4.40 23.69
C ARG A 180 -2.19 -4.53 22.99
N CYS A 181 -2.75 -5.72 23.07
CA CYS A 181 -4.04 -6.07 22.52
C CYS A 181 -5.13 -5.35 23.32
N GLY A 182 -5.53 -4.18 22.84
CA GLY A 182 -6.85 -3.61 23.03
C GLY A 182 -7.26 -3.13 21.65
N ASP A 183 -8.20 -3.84 21.03
CA ASP A 183 -8.85 -3.47 19.76
C ASP A 183 -7.99 -3.66 18.49
N VAL A 184 -7.69 -4.92 18.15
CA VAL A 184 -7.52 -5.27 16.73
C VAL A 184 -8.91 -5.10 16.08
N CYS A 185 -9.19 -3.94 15.49
CA CYS A 185 -10.37 -3.84 14.65
C CYS A 185 -10.13 -4.71 13.42
N ALA A 186 -11.15 -5.47 13.01
CA ALA A 186 -11.25 -5.91 11.63
C ALA A 186 -11.44 -4.67 10.74
N CYS A 187 -10.34 -4.01 10.39
CA CYS A 187 -10.31 -3.01 9.34
C CYS A 187 -10.31 -3.77 8.01
N TRP A 188 -11.44 -3.62 7.31
CA TRP A 188 -11.84 -4.31 6.09
C TRP A 188 -10.92 -4.07 4.90
#